data_AF-A0A969AHD6-F1
#
_entry.id   AF-A0A969AHD6-F1
#
_cell.length_a   1.000
_cell.length_b   1.000
_cell.length_c   1.000
_cell.angle_alpha   90.00
_cell.angle_beta   90.00
_cell.angle_gamma   90.00
#
_symmetry.space_group_name_H-M   'P 1'
#
loop_
_entity.id
_entity.type
_entity.pdbx_description
1 polymer ?
#
loop_
_entity_poly.entity_id
_entity_poly.type
_entity_poly.pdbx_seq_one_letter_code
_entity_poly.pdbx_strand_id
1 'polypeptide(L)'
;MRTYHISAFLFTTPLLSFVIAPASVKAATFNFDQLRFIEPRPIESNVFLEFQGLPSQNEGFVAFYNQNADALDRGHTLVPLNSRADIPGVPDNAPYYGTGRQGSPEVPSTNATRTASLVNNSGFSNFNSYLTDNGTEFSDIGFAFGQKEGQDFTKTWNLGADVIGENWFAEPDSPIEERIYSANSNDVELGLYNGTTKIIDFGYSDYYAVVDYGPTTSFQDDIESNFTDPITVNKVPNLSSFNQGLADAFVKDVSAAGNRVQIVNSFDGDDLFQRSGNGFDMFILPFPLELRVVRAVPEKSLTWALLMFGVLAAISRRKKVSNQVESKRFLSK
;
A
#
# COMPACT_ATOMS: atom_id res chain seq x y z
N MET A 1 31.79 71.60 -22.96
CA MET A 1 32.31 70.31 -23.44
C MET A 1 32.34 69.37 -22.24
N ARG A 2 31.53 68.31 -22.29
CA ARG A 2 31.13 67.53 -21.11
C ARG A 2 32.16 66.47 -20.74
N THR A 3 32.37 66.42 -19.44
CA THR A 3 33.18 65.55 -18.59
C THR A 3 32.77 64.07 -18.67
N TYR A 4 33.77 63.20 -18.49
CA TYR A 4 33.60 61.76 -18.29
C TYR A 4 32.96 61.47 -16.93
N HIS A 5 31.96 60.58 -16.92
CA HIS A 5 31.51 59.88 -15.72
C HIS A 5 31.45 58.37 -16.00
N ILE A 6 32.06 57.64 -15.07
CA ILE A 6 32.13 56.19 -14.97
C ILE A 6 30.71 55.64 -14.79
N SER A 7 30.39 54.53 -15.45
CA SER A 7 29.32 53.64 -15.00
C SER A 7 29.81 52.21 -15.11
N ALA A 8 30.21 51.68 -13.96
CA ALA A 8 30.39 50.26 -13.73
C ALA A 8 29.03 49.58 -13.89
N PHE A 9 28.85 48.84 -14.98
CA PHE A 9 27.77 47.86 -15.06
C PHE A 9 28.27 46.56 -14.46
N LEU A 10 27.88 46.32 -13.21
CA LEU A 10 27.96 45.04 -12.53
C LEU A 10 27.11 44.05 -13.32
N PHE A 11 27.76 43.06 -13.93
CA PHE A 11 27.11 41.83 -14.38
C PHE A 11 26.74 41.03 -13.13
N THR A 12 25.50 41.17 -12.66
CA THR A 12 24.92 40.21 -11.73
C THR A 12 24.42 39.03 -12.54
N THR A 13 25.21 37.96 -12.61
CA THR A 13 24.74 36.63 -13.00
C THR A 13 23.65 36.19 -12.01
N PRO A 14 22.44 35.81 -12.44
CA PRO A 14 21.55 35.09 -11.55
C PRO A 14 22.22 33.75 -11.24
N LEU A 15 22.59 33.56 -9.97
CA LEU A 15 22.84 32.25 -9.40
C LEU A 15 21.54 31.46 -9.56
N LEU A 16 21.48 30.63 -10.60
CA LEU A 16 20.55 29.51 -10.67
C LEU A 16 20.95 28.57 -9.54
N SER A 17 20.36 28.75 -8.37
CA SER A 17 20.29 27.72 -7.34
C SER A 17 19.52 26.56 -7.96
N PHE A 18 20.24 25.61 -8.54
CA PHE A 18 19.72 24.27 -8.74
C PHE A 18 19.47 23.73 -7.33
N VAL A 19 18.24 23.86 -6.86
CA VAL A 19 17.72 22.89 -5.90
C VAL A 19 17.73 21.59 -6.68
N ILE A 20 18.76 20.79 -6.44
CA ILE A 20 18.75 19.39 -6.80
C ILE A 20 17.67 18.81 -5.90
N ALA A 21 16.42 18.85 -6.37
CA ALA A 21 15.42 17.94 -5.86
C ALA A 21 16.03 16.54 -6.04
N PRO A 22 16.04 15.68 -5.01
CA PRO A 22 16.37 14.28 -5.24
C PRO A 22 15.49 13.82 -6.39
N ALA A 23 16.13 13.31 -7.44
CA ALA A 23 15.41 12.69 -8.54
C ALA A 23 14.47 11.67 -7.89
N SER A 24 13.18 11.77 -8.17
CA SER A 24 12.26 10.67 -7.88
C SER A 24 12.84 9.45 -8.57
N VAL A 25 13.48 8.58 -7.79
CA VAL A 25 13.86 7.24 -8.22
C VAL A 25 12.54 6.64 -8.66
N LYS A 26 12.39 6.48 -9.97
CA LYS A 26 11.24 5.80 -10.54
C LYS A 26 11.38 4.37 -10.04
N ALA A 27 10.71 4.05 -8.93
CA ALA A 27 10.76 2.71 -8.34
C ALA A 27 10.59 1.68 -9.46
N ALA A 28 11.44 0.64 -9.46
CA ALA A 28 11.23 -0.48 -10.35
C ALA A 28 9.79 -0.97 -10.13
N THR A 29 8.97 -0.86 -11.18
CA THR A 29 7.55 -1.18 -11.09
C THR A 29 7.40 -2.66 -11.39
N PHE A 30 7.02 -3.44 -10.37
CA PHE A 30 6.72 -4.85 -10.53
C PHE A 30 5.61 -5.04 -11.59
N ASN A 31 5.75 -6.07 -12.43
CA ASN A 31 4.75 -6.38 -13.45
C ASN A 31 3.66 -7.32 -12.88
N PHE A 32 2.57 -6.73 -12.41
CA PHE A 32 1.45 -7.48 -11.79
C PHE A 32 0.71 -8.45 -12.73
N ASP A 33 0.95 -8.40 -14.04
CA ASP A 33 0.42 -9.40 -14.98
C ASP A 33 1.09 -10.79 -14.82
N GLN A 34 2.22 -10.85 -14.11
CA GLN A 34 2.94 -12.10 -13.84
C GLN A 34 2.36 -12.89 -12.66
N LEU A 35 1.52 -12.26 -11.83
CA LEU A 35 0.88 -12.89 -10.68
C LEU A 35 -0.10 -13.98 -11.12
N ARG A 36 0.01 -15.14 -10.49
CA ARG A 36 -0.78 -16.34 -10.81
C ARG A 36 -1.84 -16.65 -9.77
N PHE A 37 -1.60 -16.32 -8.50
CA PHE A 37 -2.40 -16.84 -7.38
C PHE A 37 -3.24 -15.78 -6.67
N ILE A 38 -2.62 -14.68 -6.25
CA ILE A 38 -3.33 -13.54 -5.69
C ILE A 38 -4.15 -12.94 -6.84
N GLU A 39 -5.45 -12.73 -6.63
CA GLU A 39 -6.34 -12.14 -7.65
C GLU A 39 -6.37 -10.60 -7.64
N PRO A 40 -6.32 -9.91 -6.47
CA PRO A 40 -6.30 -8.45 -6.45
C PRO A 40 -5.10 -7.87 -7.19
N ARG A 41 -5.31 -6.73 -7.85
CA ARG A 41 -4.27 -6.01 -8.59
C ARG A 41 -4.30 -4.54 -8.17
N PRO A 42 -3.14 -3.85 -8.13
CA PRO A 42 -3.11 -2.40 -8.07
C PRO A 42 -3.91 -1.79 -9.21
N ILE A 43 -4.76 -0.83 -8.86
CA ILE A 43 -5.56 -0.06 -9.81
C ILE A 43 -4.84 1.27 -10.04
N GLU A 44 -4.56 1.56 -11.30
CA GLU A 44 -3.97 2.83 -11.68
C GLU A 44 -4.89 4.01 -11.34
N SER A 45 -4.31 5.09 -10.82
CA SER A 45 -5.04 6.31 -10.48
C SER A 45 -4.20 7.55 -10.66
N ASN A 46 -4.82 8.60 -11.19
CA ASN A 46 -4.21 9.94 -11.25
C ASN A 46 -4.48 10.76 -9.97
N VAL A 47 -5.22 10.20 -9.02
CA VAL A 47 -5.55 10.83 -7.73
C VAL A 47 -4.92 10.00 -6.64
N PHE A 48 -3.79 10.47 -6.09
CA PHE A 48 -3.02 9.75 -5.10
C PHE A 48 -2.30 10.70 -4.13
N LEU A 49 -2.02 10.18 -2.94
CA LEU A 49 -1.03 10.74 -2.03
C LEU A 49 0.23 9.87 -2.08
N GLU A 50 1.40 10.49 -2.17
CA GLU A 50 2.70 9.81 -2.21
C GLU A 50 3.41 10.02 -0.87
N PHE A 51 3.79 8.91 -0.25
CA PHE A 51 4.47 8.85 1.04
C PHE A 51 5.83 8.19 0.87
N GLN A 52 6.76 8.57 1.72
CA GLN A 52 8.08 7.97 1.78
C GLN A 52 8.42 7.62 3.22
N GLY A 53 8.59 6.34 3.52
CA GLY A 53 9.15 5.86 4.77
C GLY A 53 10.60 5.46 4.59
N LEU A 54 11.54 6.16 5.23
CA LEU A 54 12.97 5.83 5.17
C LEU A 54 13.47 5.32 6.52
N PRO A 55 14.19 4.18 6.57
CA PRO A 55 14.77 3.68 7.82
C PRO A 55 15.69 4.70 8.50
N SER A 56 16.42 5.51 7.72
CA SER A 56 17.30 6.58 8.21
C SER A 56 16.55 7.71 8.91
N GLN A 57 15.26 7.86 8.65
CA GLN A 57 14.36 8.84 9.28
C GLN A 57 13.50 8.22 10.38
N ASN A 58 13.83 6.99 10.80
CA ASN A 58 13.06 6.23 11.77
C ASN A 58 11.61 5.93 11.33
N GLU A 59 11.44 5.72 10.03
CA GLU A 59 10.22 5.29 9.37
C GLU A 59 10.50 4.00 8.56
N GLY A 60 9.54 3.51 7.79
CA GLY A 60 9.66 2.33 6.94
C GLY A 60 8.79 1.16 7.37
N PHE A 61 8.99 0.04 6.68
CA PHE A 61 8.34 -1.24 6.92
C PHE A 61 9.26 -2.16 7.72
N VAL A 62 8.67 -2.98 8.59
CA VAL A 62 9.39 -4.00 9.37
C VAL A 62 8.76 -5.35 9.10
N ALA A 63 9.54 -6.20 8.44
CA ALA A 63 9.25 -7.62 8.24
C ALA A 63 10.02 -8.40 9.30
N PHE A 64 9.40 -9.35 10.00
CA PHE A 64 10.10 -10.08 11.06
C PHE A 64 9.58 -11.50 11.27
N TYR A 65 10.42 -12.33 11.88
CA TYR A 65 10.12 -13.73 12.18
C TYR A 65 10.90 -14.21 13.41
N ASN A 66 10.42 -15.29 14.02
CA ASN A 66 10.96 -15.81 15.27
C ASN A 66 12.33 -16.48 15.07
N GLN A 67 13.29 -16.19 15.95
CA GLN A 67 14.62 -16.82 15.91
C GLN A 67 14.59 -18.29 16.31
N ASN A 68 13.57 -18.73 17.03
CA ASN A 68 13.38 -20.14 17.36
C ASN A 68 12.88 -20.91 16.13
N ALA A 69 13.67 -21.87 15.67
CA ALA A 69 13.35 -22.70 14.51
C ALA A 69 12.10 -23.59 14.69
N ASP A 70 11.71 -23.87 15.95
CA ASP A 70 10.53 -24.69 16.25
C ASP A 70 9.26 -23.85 16.49
N ALA A 71 9.34 -22.52 16.38
CA ALA A 71 8.20 -21.65 16.59
C ALA A 71 7.29 -21.60 15.36
N LEU A 72 5.98 -21.48 15.58
CA LEU A 72 4.98 -21.41 14.50
C LEU A 72 5.11 -20.13 13.65
N ASP A 73 5.76 -19.11 14.20
CA ASP A 73 5.99 -17.80 13.60
C ASP A 73 7.45 -17.62 13.12
N ARG A 74 8.14 -18.74 12.84
CA ARG A 74 9.48 -18.78 12.24
C ARG A 74 9.51 -18.31 10.78
N GLY A 75 8.36 -18.30 10.12
CA GLY A 75 8.28 -18.15 8.67
C GLY A 75 8.66 -19.43 7.94
N HIS A 76 8.63 -19.40 6.61
CA HIS A 76 8.91 -20.56 5.76
C HIS A 76 10.21 -20.41 4.99
N THR A 77 10.83 -21.54 4.68
CA THR A 77 12.00 -21.57 3.80
C THR A 77 11.63 -21.10 2.39
N LEU A 78 12.43 -20.22 1.83
CA LEU A 78 12.26 -19.74 0.46
C LEU A 78 12.46 -20.89 -0.53
N VAL A 79 11.49 -21.07 -1.43
CA VAL A 79 11.52 -22.04 -2.53
C VAL A 79 11.49 -21.45 -3.96
N PRO A 80 11.16 -20.17 -4.22
CA PRO A 80 11.21 -19.60 -5.58
C PRO A 80 12.59 -19.73 -6.24
N LEU A 81 12.59 -19.73 -7.58
CA LEU A 81 13.81 -19.62 -8.38
C LEU A 81 14.59 -18.35 -7.99
N ASN A 82 15.91 -18.44 -7.96
CA ASN A 82 16.80 -17.32 -7.61
C ASN A 82 16.64 -16.75 -6.20
N SER A 83 15.77 -17.33 -5.36
CA SER A 83 15.79 -17.05 -3.94
C SER A 83 17.13 -17.44 -3.31
N ARG A 84 17.49 -16.80 -2.20
CA ARG A 84 18.80 -16.95 -1.54
C ARG A 84 18.85 -18.10 -0.53
N ALA A 85 17.89 -19.03 -0.59
CA ALA A 85 17.75 -20.12 0.38
C ALA A 85 19.04 -20.92 0.57
N ASP A 86 19.82 -21.10 -0.51
CA ASP A 86 21.04 -21.91 -0.51
C ASP A 86 22.33 -21.11 -0.26
N ILE A 87 22.26 -19.79 0.01
CA ILE A 87 23.45 -18.96 0.26
C ILE A 87 23.85 -19.05 1.75
N PRO A 88 25.04 -19.58 2.08
CA PRO A 88 25.48 -19.67 3.47
C PRO A 88 25.56 -18.28 4.14
N GLY A 89 24.92 -18.15 5.30
CA GLY A 89 24.94 -16.91 6.09
C GLY A 89 23.89 -15.87 5.69
N VAL A 90 23.03 -16.17 4.71
CA VAL A 90 21.84 -15.38 4.40
C VAL A 90 20.63 -16.08 5.05
N PRO A 91 19.70 -15.35 5.69
CA PRO A 91 18.45 -15.95 6.14
C PRO A 91 17.72 -16.63 5.00
N ASP A 92 17.40 -17.91 5.19
CA ASP A 92 16.69 -18.75 4.25
C ASP A 92 15.17 -18.68 4.42
N ASN A 93 14.67 -17.89 5.38
CA ASN A 93 13.26 -17.82 5.72
C ASN A 93 12.62 -16.51 5.28
N ALA A 94 11.40 -16.62 4.74
CA ALA A 94 10.50 -15.51 4.54
C ALA A 94 10.05 -14.93 5.89
N PRO A 95 9.84 -13.61 5.98
CA PRO A 95 9.25 -13.00 7.18
C PRO A 95 7.80 -13.46 7.42
N TYR A 96 7.49 -13.79 8.67
CA TYR A 96 6.16 -14.24 9.07
C TYR A 96 5.22 -13.08 9.41
N TYR A 97 5.75 -11.97 9.94
CA TYR A 97 5.00 -10.76 10.29
C TYR A 97 5.39 -9.57 9.42
N GLY A 98 4.44 -8.65 9.22
CA GLY A 98 4.64 -7.33 8.63
C GLY A 98 3.99 -6.23 9.47
N THR A 99 4.70 -5.14 9.71
CA THR A 99 4.18 -3.95 10.41
C THR A 99 4.92 -2.69 9.96
N GLY A 100 4.33 -1.53 10.23
CA GLY A 100 5.04 -0.27 10.10
C GLY A 100 6.09 -0.10 11.20
N ARG A 101 7.10 0.73 10.97
CA ARG A 101 8.19 1.01 11.93
C ARG A 101 7.72 1.32 13.35
N GLN A 102 6.59 2.00 13.50
CA GLN A 102 5.97 2.33 14.78
C GLN A 102 5.49 1.12 15.59
N GLY A 103 5.20 0.00 14.91
CA GLY A 103 4.79 -1.26 15.52
C GLY A 103 5.93 -2.25 15.74
N SER A 104 7.18 -1.85 15.47
CA SER A 104 8.38 -2.72 15.46
C SER A 104 8.66 -3.41 16.81
N PRO A 105 9.10 -4.68 16.81
CA PRO A 105 9.56 -5.39 18.02
C PRO A 105 11.00 -5.05 18.43
N GLU A 106 11.63 -4.03 17.84
CA GLU A 106 13.00 -3.63 18.16
C GLU A 106 13.22 -3.29 19.63
N VAL A 107 14.40 -3.69 20.13
CA VAL A 107 14.85 -3.39 21.50
C VAL A 107 16.24 -2.73 21.43
N PRO A 108 16.41 -1.50 21.97
CA PRO A 108 15.37 -0.64 22.55
C PRO A 108 14.35 -0.19 21.50
N SER A 109 13.14 0.19 21.96
CA SER A 109 12.10 0.71 21.07
C SER A 109 12.62 1.90 20.26
N THR A 110 12.24 1.92 18.98
CA THR A 110 12.61 2.98 18.03
C THR A 110 11.91 4.30 18.33
N ASN A 111 10.79 4.28 19.06
CA ASN A 111 9.88 5.41 19.22
C ASN A 111 9.41 6.01 17.87
N ALA A 112 9.43 5.21 16.80
CA ALA A 112 8.82 5.60 15.54
C ALA A 112 7.32 5.85 15.76
N THR A 113 6.77 6.88 15.11
CA THR A 113 5.37 7.28 15.29
C THR A 113 4.49 6.93 14.10
N ARG A 114 5.11 6.54 12.99
CA ARG A 114 4.46 6.27 11.71
C ARG A 114 5.32 5.36 10.83
N THR A 115 4.71 4.87 9.76
CA THR A 115 5.36 4.05 8.73
C THR A 115 6.00 4.91 7.65
N ALA A 116 5.33 5.99 7.25
CA ALA A 116 5.82 6.88 6.19
C ALA A 116 5.24 8.29 6.35
N SER A 117 5.96 9.29 5.85
CA SER A 117 5.50 10.68 5.79
C SER A 117 5.12 11.10 4.38
N LEU A 118 4.11 11.97 4.25
CA LEU A 118 3.67 12.48 2.96
C LEU A 118 4.78 13.33 2.34
N VAL A 119 5.05 13.10 1.06
CA VAL A 119 6.07 13.86 0.31
C VAL A 119 5.48 14.57 -0.90
N ASN A 120 4.36 14.09 -1.43
CA ASN A 120 3.74 14.67 -2.61
C ASN A 120 2.25 14.27 -2.74
N ASN A 121 1.50 14.94 -3.60
CA ASN A 121 0.13 14.54 -3.94
C ASN A 121 -0.24 14.88 -5.39
N SER A 122 -1.23 14.17 -5.90
CA SER A 122 -1.90 14.47 -7.17
C SER A 122 -3.41 14.33 -7.00
N GLY A 123 -4.18 15.30 -7.51
CA GLY A 123 -5.65 15.25 -7.53
C GLY A 123 -6.36 15.50 -6.19
N PHE A 124 -5.64 15.61 -5.07
CA PHE A 124 -6.15 15.93 -3.73
C PHE A 124 -6.30 17.45 -3.51
N SER A 125 -7.10 18.10 -4.36
CA SER A 125 -7.20 19.56 -4.40
C SER A 125 -7.72 20.19 -3.10
N ASN A 126 -8.78 19.63 -2.50
CA ASN A 126 -9.36 20.19 -1.28
C ASN A 126 -8.40 19.98 -0.10
N PHE A 127 -7.84 18.77 0.01
CA PHE A 127 -6.88 18.42 1.06
C PHE A 127 -5.61 19.28 0.98
N ASN A 128 -5.03 19.42 -0.21
CA ASN A 128 -3.82 20.23 -0.42
C ASN A 128 -4.05 21.72 -0.14
N SER A 129 -5.20 22.27 -0.56
CA SER A 129 -5.58 23.64 -0.21
C SER A 129 -5.72 23.81 1.30
N TYR A 130 -6.36 22.87 2.00
CA TYR A 130 -6.52 22.94 3.44
C TYR A 130 -5.17 22.91 4.18
N LEU A 131 -4.24 22.05 3.77
CA LEU A 131 -2.87 22.03 4.31
C LEU A 131 -2.17 23.38 4.11
N THR A 132 -2.22 23.91 2.88
CA THR A 132 -1.57 25.17 2.51
C THR A 132 -2.14 26.36 3.29
N ASP A 133 -3.47 26.48 3.35
CA ASP A 133 -4.16 27.59 4.00
C ASP A 133 -3.93 27.63 5.51
N ASN A 134 -3.56 26.50 6.10
CA ASN A 134 -3.28 26.37 7.54
C ASN A 134 -1.79 26.16 7.85
N GLY A 135 -0.90 26.31 6.87
CA GLY A 135 0.56 26.19 7.07
C GLY A 135 1.02 24.84 7.62
N THR A 136 0.34 23.75 7.24
CA THR A 136 0.71 22.38 7.63
C THR A 136 1.66 21.79 6.60
N GLU A 137 2.79 21.27 7.04
CA GLU A 137 3.78 20.67 6.13
C GLU A 137 3.34 19.25 5.73
N PHE A 138 3.75 18.78 4.56
CA PHE A 138 3.45 17.40 4.17
C PHE A 138 4.04 16.39 5.15
N SER A 139 5.25 16.63 5.67
CA SER A 139 5.88 15.80 6.69
C SER A 139 5.09 15.70 7.99
N ASP A 140 4.13 16.59 8.27
CA ASP A 140 3.24 16.43 9.43
C ASP A 140 2.22 15.31 9.21
N ILE A 141 1.90 15.00 7.95
CA ILE A 141 0.94 13.98 7.55
C ILE A 141 1.63 12.62 7.44
N GLY A 142 1.29 11.72 8.35
CA GLY A 142 1.83 10.38 8.42
C GLY A 142 0.84 9.33 7.93
N PHE A 143 1.38 8.25 7.38
CA PHE A 143 0.69 6.98 7.19
C PHE A 143 1.20 5.97 8.21
N ALA A 144 0.30 5.22 8.81
CA ALA A 144 0.65 4.12 9.71
C ALA A 144 -0.25 2.90 9.47
N PHE A 145 0.37 1.74 9.54
CA PHE A 145 -0.30 0.46 9.66
C PHE A 145 0.43 -0.44 10.67
N GLY A 146 -0.32 -1.15 11.51
CA GLY A 146 0.23 -2.06 12.50
C GLY A 146 -0.80 -2.44 13.57
N GLN A 147 -0.34 -3.05 14.66
CA GLN A 147 -1.17 -3.32 15.83
C GLN A 147 -1.66 -2.02 16.48
N LYS A 148 -2.87 -2.05 17.06
CA LYS A 148 -3.42 -0.93 17.83
C LYS A 148 -2.62 -0.69 19.11
N GLU A 149 -2.73 0.52 19.63
CA GLU A 149 -2.14 0.89 20.92
C GLU A 149 -2.52 -0.11 22.03
N GLY A 150 -1.52 -0.55 22.79
CA GLY A 150 -1.67 -1.51 23.88
C GLY A 150 -1.75 -2.98 23.44
N GLN A 151 -1.80 -3.28 22.14
CA GLN A 151 -1.68 -4.64 21.62
C GLN A 151 -0.21 -5.05 21.49
N ASP A 152 0.03 -6.35 21.61
CA ASP A 152 1.34 -6.95 21.36
C ASP A 152 1.73 -6.84 19.89
N PHE A 153 3.02 -6.65 19.57
CA PHE A 153 3.48 -6.51 18.18
C PHE A 153 3.22 -7.75 17.32
N THR A 154 3.09 -8.94 17.92
CA THR A 154 2.71 -10.18 17.21
C THR A 154 1.24 -10.19 16.79
N LYS A 155 0.44 -9.20 17.20
CA LYS A 155 -0.95 -9.00 16.74
C LYS A 155 -1.05 -8.20 15.44
N THR A 156 0.07 -7.91 14.79
CA THR A 156 0.11 -7.33 13.45
C THR A 156 -0.25 -8.36 12.35
N TRP A 157 -0.24 -7.90 11.10
CA TRP A 157 -0.37 -8.72 9.89
C TRP A 157 0.65 -9.87 9.87
N ASN A 158 0.16 -11.09 9.66
CA ASN A 158 0.94 -12.32 9.69
C ASN A 158 0.47 -13.36 8.66
N LEU A 159 1.30 -14.35 8.38
CA LEU A 159 0.99 -15.45 7.45
C LEU A 159 0.03 -16.50 8.01
N GLY A 160 -0.54 -16.32 9.20
CA GLY A 160 -1.50 -17.26 9.77
C GLY A 160 -0.90 -18.65 10.02
N ALA A 161 -1.34 -19.66 9.26
CA ALA A 161 -0.79 -21.01 9.38
C ALA A 161 0.55 -21.18 8.64
N ASP A 162 0.92 -20.21 7.80
CA ASP A 162 2.10 -20.23 6.95
C ASP A 162 2.18 -21.49 6.06
N VAL A 163 1.10 -21.72 5.30
CA VAL A 163 0.94 -22.89 4.46
C VAL A 163 1.03 -22.51 2.98
N ILE A 164 1.90 -23.21 2.24
CA ILE A 164 2.01 -23.09 0.78
C ILE A 164 0.69 -23.45 0.10
N GLY A 165 0.24 -22.60 -0.82
CA GLY A 165 -1.06 -22.74 -1.50
C GLY A 165 -2.24 -22.14 -0.73
N GLU A 166 -2.03 -21.63 0.48
CA GLU A 166 -3.06 -21.00 1.31
C GLU A 166 -2.68 -19.56 1.69
N ASN A 167 -1.57 -19.40 2.42
CA ASN A 167 -1.09 -18.11 2.91
C ASN A 167 0.00 -17.51 2.03
N TRP A 168 0.73 -18.36 1.31
CA TRP A 168 1.74 -17.95 0.36
C TRP A 168 1.85 -18.94 -0.81
N PHE A 169 2.41 -18.50 -1.92
CA PHE A 169 2.51 -19.25 -3.16
C PHE A 169 3.86 -19.01 -3.81
N ALA A 170 4.51 -20.08 -4.24
CA ALA A 170 5.76 -20.04 -5.00
C ALA A 170 5.91 -21.32 -5.80
N GLU A 171 6.70 -21.26 -6.87
CA GLU A 171 7.10 -22.42 -7.65
C GLU A 171 8.64 -22.39 -7.85
N PRO A 172 9.35 -23.53 -7.76
CA PRO A 172 10.82 -23.56 -7.89
C PRO A 172 11.38 -23.12 -9.24
N ASP A 173 10.54 -23.02 -10.27
CA ASP A 173 10.87 -22.58 -11.62
C ASP A 173 10.40 -21.14 -11.92
N SER A 174 9.82 -20.46 -10.93
CA SER A 174 9.37 -19.07 -11.00
C SER A 174 10.16 -18.22 -9.99
N PRO A 175 10.66 -17.03 -10.34
CA PRO A 175 11.32 -16.15 -9.38
C PRO A 175 10.32 -15.38 -8.50
N ILE A 176 9.02 -15.60 -8.70
CA ILE A 176 7.97 -14.84 -8.01
C ILE A 176 7.44 -15.65 -6.83
N GLU A 177 7.38 -14.97 -5.68
CA GLU A 177 6.65 -15.39 -4.50
C GLU A 177 5.50 -14.43 -4.22
N GLU A 178 4.34 -14.98 -3.88
CA GLU A 178 3.13 -14.24 -3.53
C GLU A 178 2.73 -14.58 -2.09
N ARG A 179 2.56 -13.59 -1.22
CA ARG A 179 2.24 -13.76 0.22
C ARG A 179 0.97 -12.99 0.59
N ILE A 180 0.16 -13.58 1.44
CA ILE A 180 -1.07 -13.01 1.99
C ILE A 180 -0.87 -12.88 3.50
N TYR A 181 -0.66 -11.66 3.96
CA TYR A 181 -0.66 -11.35 5.38
C TYR A 181 -2.06 -10.92 5.81
N SER A 182 -2.57 -11.53 6.86
CA SER A 182 -3.88 -11.24 7.45
C SER A 182 -3.74 -10.92 8.93
N ALA A 183 -4.76 -10.29 9.51
CA ALA A 183 -4.84 -10.04 10.94
C ALA A 183 -6.28 -10.06 11.44
N ASN A 184 -6.44 -10.16 12.76
CA ASN A 184 -7.71 -9.85 13.38
C ASN A 184 -7.95 -8.32 13.29
N SER A 185 -9.00 -7.89 12.59
CA SER A 185 -9.32 -6.47 12.39
C SER A 185 -9.54 -5.68 13.70
N ASN A 186 -9.80 -6.38 14.81
CA ASN A 186 -9.93 -5.73 16.11
C ASN A 186 -8.58 -5.35 16.72
N ASP A 187 -7.50 -6.00 16.31
CA ASP A 187 -6.17 -5.84 16.91
C ASP A 187 -5.27 -4.90 16.10
N VAL A 188 -5.64 -4.59 14.86
CA VAL A 188 -4.83 -3.76 13.94
C VAL A 188 -5.52 -2.49 13.48
N GLU A 189 -4.72 -1.50 13.09
CA GLU A 189 -5.19 -0.29 12.47
C GLU A 189 -4.38 0.12 11.26
N LEU A 190 -5.03 0.92 10.42
CA LEU A 190 -4.53 1.42 9.16
C LEU A 190 -5.13 2.81 8.94
N GLY A 191 -4.31 3.84 8.83
CA GLY A 191 -4.83 5.21 8.81
C GLY A 191 -3.86 6.30 8.40
N LEU A 192 -4.44 7.50 8.22
CA LEU A 192 -3.69 8.76 8.09
C LEU A 192 -3.71 9.51 9.40
N TYR A 193 -2.59 10.14 9.69
CA TYR A 193 -2.32 10.85 10.92
C TYR A 193 -1.86 12.27 10.60
N ASN A 194 -2.26 13.22 11.42
CA ASN A 194 -1.60 14.53 11.50
C ASN A 194 -0.82 14.58 12.82
N GLY A 195 0.50 14.68 12.74
CA GLY A 195 1.37 14.43 13.88
C GLY A 195 1.14 13.00 14.41
N THR A 196 0.62 12.90 15.63
CA THR A 196 0.25 11.62 16.27
C THR A 196 -1.26 11.40 16.33
N THR A 197 -2.07 12.31 15.78
CA THR A 197 -3.53 12.19 15.81
C THR A 197 -4.03 11.49 14.54
N LYS A 198 -4.64 10.31 14.68
CA LYS A 198 -5.33 9.65 13.57
C LYS A 198 -6.51 10.51 13.10
N ILE A 199 -6.52 10.86 11.82
CA ILE A 199 -7.56 11.69 11.19
C ILE A 199 -8.48 10.90 10.27
N ILE A 200 -7.94 9.84 9.65
CA ILE A 200 -8.67 8.94 8.75
C ILE A 200 -8.40 7.49 9.17
N ASP A 201 -9.46 6.70 9.25
CA ASP A 201 -9.43 5.25 9.47
C ASP A 201 -9.82 4.54 8.17
N PHE A 202 -8.94 3.68 7.68
CA PHE A 202 -9.15 2.95 6.44
C PHE A 202 -9.84 1.59 6.63
N GLY A 203 -10.20 1.21 7.86
CA GLY A 203 -10.75 -0.09 8.17
C GLY A 203 -9.70 -1.19 8.06
N TYR A 204 -10.10 -2.33 7.48
CA TYR A 204 -9.27 -3.53 7.37
C TYR A 204 -9.15 -3.99 5.92
N SER A 205 -7.96 -4.46 5.56
CA SER A 205 -7.69 -5.29 4.39
C SER A 205 -6.58 -6.27 4.75
N ASP A 206 -6.60 -7.42 4.09
CA ASP A 206 -5.38 -8.22 3.98
C ASP A 206 -4.31 -7.41 3.23
N TYR A 207 -3.06 -7.74 3.50
CA TYR A 207 -1.90 -7.10 2.93
C TYR A 207 -1.15 -8.13 2.07
N TYR A 208 -1.10 -7.86 0.77
CA TYR A 208 -0.47 -8.73 -0.20
C TYR A 208 0.97 -8.26 -0.41
N ALA A 209 1.93 -9.17 -0.24
CA ALA A 209 3.33 -8.92 -0.57
C ALA A 209 3.75 -9.84 -1.72
N VAL A 210 4.46 -9.28 -2.68
CA VAL A 210 4.99 -10.01 -3.83
C VAL A 210 6.47 -9.72 -3.92
N VAL A 211 7.27 -10.77 -4.02
CA VAL A 211 8.72 -10.66 -4.21
C VAL A 211 9.07 -11.28 -5.55
N ASP A 212 9.68 -10.51 -6.44
CA ASP A 212 10.39 -11.03 -7.61
C ASP A 212 11.87 -11.09 -7.27
N TYR A 213 12.42 -12.30 -7.17
CA TYR A 213 13.85 -12.52 -6.91
C TYR A 213 14.73 -12.25 -8.13
N GLY A 214 14.14 -11.87 -9.26
CA GLY A 214 14.84 -11.44 -10.46
C GLY A 214 15.67 -12.54 -11.13
N PRO A 215 16.66 -12.19 -11.96
CA PRO A 215 17.39 -13.15 -12.78
C PRO A 215 18.52 -13.89 -12.06
N THR A 216 19.00 -13.40 -10.91
CA THR A 216 20.09 -14.02 -10.14
C THR A 216 19.79 -13.98 -8.64
N THR A 217 20.63 -14.62 -7.82
CA THR A 217 20.47 -14.60 -6.36
C THR A 217 20.93 -13.30 -5.69
N SER A 218 21.17 -12.23 -6.45
CA SER A 218 21.62 -10.93 -5.94
C SER A 218 20.49 -10.19 -5.22
N PHE A 219 20.77 -9.51 -4.11
CA PHE A 219 19.78 -8.63 -3.43
C PHE A 219 19.31 -7.46 -4.30
N GLN A 220 20.16 -7.01 -5.22
CA GLN A 220 19.85 -5.89 -6.12
C GLN A 220 18.87 -6.27 -7.23
N ASP A 221 18.62 -7.56 -7.40
CA ASP A 221 17.65 -8.07 -8.36
C ASP A 221 16.24 -8.15 -7.78
N ASP A 222 16.11 -8.04 -6.44
CA ASP A 222 14.82 -8.16 -5.76
C ASP A 222 13.96 -6.92 -6.00
N ILE A 223 12.73 -7.17 -6.41
CA ILE A 223 11.65 -6.19 -6.38
C ILE A 223 10.59 -6.71 -5.42
N GLU A 224 10.34 -5.96 -4.37
CA GLU A 224 9.21 -6.22 -3.48
C GLU A 224 8.11 -5.20 -3.76
N SER A 225 6.89 -5.73 -3.92
CA SER A 225 5.71 -4.91 -4.07
C SER A 225 4.62 -5.35 -3.11
N ASN A 226 3.99 -4.36 -2.49
CA ASN A 226 2.98 -4.55 -1.50
C ASN A 226 1.70 -3.79 -1.86
N PHE A 227 0.54 -4.40 -1.63
CA PHE A 227 -0.73 -3.74 -1.90
C PHE A 227 -1.90 -4.31 -1.11
N THR A 228 -3.02 -3.60 -1.12
CA THR A 228 -4.27 -4.02 -0.47
C THR A 228 -5.41 -4.18 -1.48
N ASP A 229 -6.53 -4.71 -1.02
CA ASP A 229 -7.81 -4.50 -1.70
C ASP A 229 -8.23 -3.02 -1.61
N PRO A 230 -9.17 -2.56 -2.47
CA PRO A 230 -9.80 -1.26 -2.30
C PRO A 230 -10.59 -1.14 -0.99
N ILE A 231 -10.11 -0.30 -0.08
CA ILE A 231 -10.67 -0.08 1.25
C ILE A 231 -11.53 1.18 1.33
N THR A 232 -12.45 1.18 2.30
CA THR A 232 -13.31 2.32 2.61
C THR A 232 -12.56 3.39 3.39
N VAL A 233 -13.00 4.63 3.29
CA VAL A 233 -12.43 5.75 4.03
C VAL A 233 -13.44 6.26 5.06
N ASN A 234 -13.04 6.26 6.33
CA ASN A 234 -13.85 6.78 7.43
C ASN A 234 -13.12 7.92 8.13
N LYS A 235 -13.81 9.04 8.32
CA LYS A 235 -13.31 10.12 9.18
C LYS A 235 -13.39 9.69 10.65
N VAL A 236 -12.31 9.94 11.41
CA VAL A 236 -12.30 9.71 12.87
C VAL A 236 -13.23 10.73 13.56
N PRO A 237 -14.10 10.31 14.51
CA PRO A 237 -15.00 11.24 15.21
C PRO A 237 -14.25 12.07 16.26
N ASN A 238 -14.88 13.16 16.72
CA ASN A 238 -14.41 14.00 17.83
C ASN A 238 -13.01 14.62 17.63
N LEU A 239 -12.63 14.89 16.38
CA LEU A 239 -11.41 15.60 16.04
C LEU A 239 -11.50 17.08 16.45
N SER A 240 -10.35 17.70 16.71
CA SER A 240 -10.25 19.16 16.84
C SER A 240 -10.74 19.84 15.55
N SER A 241 -11.17 21.10 15.62
CA SER A 241 -11.70 21.82 14.44
C SER A 241 -10.75 21.79 13.24
N PHE A 242 -9.44 21.91 13.49
CA PHE A 242 -8.41 21.80 12.46
C PHE A 242 -8.36 20.39 11.86
N ASN A 243 -8.19 19.35 12.68
CA ASN A 243 -8.10 17.97 12.20
C ASN A 243 -9.40 17.50 11.53
N GLN A 244 -10.55 18.00 11.98
CA GLN A 244 -11.83 17.76 11.36
C GLN A 244 -11.88 18.33 9.95
N GLY A 245 -11.49 19.60 9.77
CA GLY A 245 -11.48 20.22 8.44
C GLY A 245 -10.51 19.54 7.48
N LEU A 246 -9.34 19.12 7.97
CA LEU A 246 -8.37 18.35 7.21
C LEU A 246 -8.93 17.00 6.75
N ALA A 247 -9.55 16.25 7.66
CA ALA A 247 -10.19 14.97 7.34
C ALA A 247 -11.38 15.14 6.38
N ASP A 248 -12.19 16.18 6.57
CA ASP A 248 -13.32 16.50 5.68
C ASP A 248 -12.84 16.83 4.26
N ALA A 249 -11.74 17.57 4.14
CA ALA A 249 -11.13 17.87 2.85
C ALA A 249 -10.61 16.59 2.14
N PHE A 250 -9.95 15.70 2.88
CA PHE A 250 -9.51 14.40 2.37
C PHE A 250 -10.68 13.55 1.87
N VAL A 251 -11.71 13.35 2.71
CA VAL A 251 -12.88 12.54 2.37
C VAL A 251 -13.62 13.10 1.15
N LYS A 252 -13.67 14.43 1.01
CA LYS A 252 -14.29 15.09 -0.14
C LYS A 252 -13.56 14.75 -1.45
N ASP A 253 -12.23 14.79 -1.46
CA ASP A 253 -11.45 14.41 -2.65
C ASP A 253 -11.63 12.92 -2.99
N VAL A 254 -11.57 12.04 -1.98
CA VAL A 254 -11.81 10.59 -2.17
C VAL A 254 -13.20 10.33 -2.75
N SER A 255 -14.22 11.01 -2.21
CA SER A 255 -15.61 10.81 -2.62
C SER A 255 -15.86 11.26 -4.07
N ALA A 256 -15.14 12.28 -4.52
CA ALA A 256 -15.24 12.79 -5.88
C ALA A 256 -14.59 11.88 -6.93
N ALA A 257 -13.53 11.14 -6.56
CA ALA A 257 -12.70 10.40 -7.51
C ALA A 257 -12.95 8.88 -7.54
N GLY A 258 -13.46 8.26 -6.47
CA GLY A 258 -13.67 6.80 -6.46
C GLY A 258 -14.36 6.19 -5.24
N ASN A 259 -14.48 6.94 -4.15
CA ASN A 259 -15.02 6.52 -2.83
C ASN A 259 -14.23 5.43 -2.10
N ARG A 260 -13.15 4.90 -2.69
CA ARG A 260 -12.25 3.94 -2.05
C ARG A 260 -10.80 4.35 -2.25
N VAL A 261 -9.94 3.83 -1.40
CA VAL A 261 -8.50 3.96 -1.54
C VAL A 261 -7.86 2.59 -1.67
N GLN A 262 -6.68 2.54 -2.27
CA GLN A 262 -5.85 1.36 -2.32
C GLN A 262 -4.43 1.77 -1.98
N ILE A 263 -3.77 0.97 -1.16
CA ILE A 263 -2.37 1.13 -0.79
C ILE A 263 -1.56 0.33 -1.78
N VAL A 264 -0.55 0.97 -2.36
CA VAL A 264 0.37 0.34 -3.31
C VAL A 264 1.78 0.84 -3.02
N ASN A 265 2.70 -0.09 -2.82
CA ASN A 265 4.11 0.16 -2.59
C ASN A 265 4.92 -0.76 -3.51
N SER A 266 6.03 -0.25 -4.03
CA SER A 266 6.99 -1.03 -4.80
C SER A 266 8.36 -0.45 -4.53
N PHE A 267 9.33 -1.29 -4.18
CA PHE A 267 10.69 -0.87 -3.95
C PHE A 267 11.66 -1.96 -4.43
N ASP A 268 12.86 -1.54 -4.82
CA ASP A 268 13.99 -2.42 -5.09
C ASP A 268 14.74 -2.70 -3.78
N GLY A 269 15.42 -3.85 -3.66
CA GLY A 269 16.07 -4.31 -2.42
C GLY A 269 17.18 -3.42 -1.81
N ASP A 270 17.32 -2.17 -2.24
CA ASP A 270 18.23 -1.18 -1.69
C ASP A 270 17.74 -0.63 -0.34
N ASP A 271 18.68 -0.14 0.49
CA ASP A 271 18.43 0.44 1.83
C ASP A 271 17.75 -0.50 2.86
N LEU A 272 17.97 -1.81 2.74
CA LEU A 272 17.62 -2.80 3.77
C LEU A 272 18.56 -2.75 4.98
N PHE A 273 18.00 -2.73 6.19
CA PHE A 273 18.73 -2.98 7.43
C PHE A 273 18.27 -4.26 8.11
N GLN A 274 19.23 -5.08 8.54
CA GLN A 274 18.96 -6.25 9.38
C GLN A 274 19.20 -5.93 10.85
N ARG A 275 18.28 -6.38 11.69
CA ARG A 275 18.36 -6.30 13.14
C ARG A 275 17.85 -7.59 13.77
N SER A 276 18.31 -7.84 14.98
CA SER A 276 17.81 -8.92 15.82
C SER A 276 17.55 -8.37 17.21
N GLY A 277 16.45 -8.80 17.83
CA GLY A 277 16.02 -8.28 19.11
C GLY A 277 14.70 -8.90 19.55
N ASN A 278 14.48 -8.96 20.86
CA ASN A 278 13.24 -9.50 21.45
C ASN A 278 12.90 -10.96 21.04
N GLY A 279 13.88 -11.74 20.60
CA GLY A 279 13.68 -13.10 20.08
C GLY A 279 13.28 -13.17 18.59
N PHE A 280 13.34 -12.06 17.87
CA PHE A 280 12.99 -11.96 16.45
C PHE A 280 14.16 -11.45 15.61
N ASP A 281 14.26 -11.96 14.39
CA ASP A 281 15.06 -11.36 13.32
C ASP A 281 14.16 -10.45 12.49
N MET A 282 14.70 -9.31 12.06
CA MET A 282 13.96 -8.23 11.45
C MET A 282 14.67 -7.69 10.22
N PHE A 283 13.88 -7.46 9.18
CA PHE A 283 14.23 -6.67 8.00
C PHE A 283 13.53 -5.33 8.08
N ILE A 284 14.31 -4.27 7.97
CA ILE A 284 13.84 -2.91 8.02
C ILE A 284 14.02 -2.33 6.63
N LEU A 285 12.90 -1.96 6.04
CA LEU A 285 12.79 -1.70 4.62
C LEU A 285 12.25 -0.29 4.39
N PRO A 286 12.68 0.40 3.32
CA PRO A 286 11.99 1.58 2.83
C PRO A 286 10.52 1.28 2.54
N PHE A 287 9.68 2.31 2.64
CA PHE A 287 8.25 2.19 2.35
C PHE A 287 7.76 3.34 1.46
N PRO A 288 8.14 3.36 0.16
CA PRO A 288 7.57 4.28 -0.82
C PRO A 288 6.11 3.88 -1.13
N LEU A 289 5.15 4.61 -0.58
CA LEU A 289 3.74 4.26 -0.63
C LEU A 289 2.97 5.26 -1.48
N GLU A 290 2.15 4.75 -2.39
CA GLU A 290 1.05 5.49 -3.01
C GLU A 290 -0.28 5.06 -2.38
N LEU A 291 -0.99 6.03 -1.82
CA LEU A 291 -2.39 5.89 -1.45
C LEU A 291 -3.26 6.38 -2.61
N ARG A 292 -3.73 5.46 -3.43
CA ARG A 292 -4.47 5.74 -4.67
C ARG A 292 -5.96 5.79 -4.42
N VAL A 293 -6.66 6.81 -4.91
CA VAL A 293 -8.13 6.82 -4.94
C VAL A 293 -8.61 6.00 -6.12
N VAL A 294 -9.42 4.98 -5.85
CA VAL A 294 -9.84 4.00 -6.85
C VAL A 294 -11.35 3.82 -6.79
N ARG A 295 -11.95 3.39 -7.90
CA ARG A 295 -13.37 3.01 -7.91
C ARG A 295 -13.52 1.62 -7.31
N ALA A 296 -14.65 1.39 -6.64
CA ALA A 296 -15.01 0.04 -6.20
C ALA A 296 -15.03 -0.91 -7.42
N VAL A 297 -14.24 -1.96 -7.37
CA VAL A 297 -14.34 -3.08 -8.31
C VAL A 297 -15.58 -3.86 -7.92
N PRO A 298 -16.59 -3.99 -8.81
CA PRO A 298 -17.76 -4.81 -8.50
C PRO A 298 -17.31 -6.24 -8.21
N GLU A 299 -17.82 -6.85 -7.14
CA GLU A 299 -17.56 -8.27 -6.90
C GLU A 299 -17.98 -9.08 -8.13
N LYS A 300 -17.14 -10.06 -8.53
CA LYS A 300 -17.41 -10.96 -9.67
C LYS A 300 -18.80 -11.61 -9.53
N SER A 301 -19.22 -11.92 -8.31
CA SER A 301 -20.53 -12.46 -7.94
C SER A 301 -21.69 -11.55 -8.39
N LEU A 302 -21.55 -10.24 -8.22
CA LEU A 302 -22.55 -9.23 -8.59
C LEU A 302 -22.66 -9.11 -10.11
N THR A 303 -21.53 -9.24 -10.82
CA THR A 303 -21.49 -9.24 -12.28
C THR A 303 -22.19 -10.48 -12.86
N TRP A 304 -21.93 -11.65 -12.28
CA TRP A 304 -22.62 -12.88 -12.63
C TRP A 304 -24.11 -12.83 -12.30
N ALA A 305 -24.49 -12.28 -11.14
CA ALA A 305 -25.89 -12.10 -10.78
C ALA A 305 -26.62 -11.20 -11.79
N LEU A 306 -26.03 -10.06 -12.18
CA LEU A 306 -26.61 -9.14 -13.18
C LEU A 306 -26.72 -9.80 -14.56
N LEU A 307 -25.72 -10.57 -14.99
CA LEU A 307 -25.78 -11.36 -16.22
C LEU A 307 -26.90 -12.39 -16.17
N MET A 308 -27.01 -13.13 -15.06
CA MET A 308 -28.08 -14.12 -14.86
C MET A 308 -29.47 -13.47 -14.82
N PHE A 309 -29.62 -12.31 -14.18
CA PHE A 309 -30.87 -11.53 -14.25
C PHE A 309 -31.19 -11.08 -15.68
N GLY A 310 -30.20 -10.63 -16.45
CA GLY A 310 -30.35 -10.29 -17.86
C GLY A 310 -30.83 -11.47 -18.72
N VAL A 311 -30.25 -12.65 -18.52
CA VAL A 311 -30.66 -13.89 -19.20
C VAL A 311 -32.09 -14.29 -18.84
N LEU A 312 -32.46 -14.25 -17.56
CA LEU A 312 -33.81 -14.58 -17.09
C LEU A 312 -34.86 -13.58 -17.60
N ALA A 313 -34.54 -12.28 -17.67
CA ALA A 313 -35.39 -11.25 -18.24
C ALA A 313 -35.60 -11.45 -19.76
N ALA A 314 -34.57 -11.86 -20.50
CA ALA A 314 -34.68 -12.16 -21.93
C ALA A 314 -35.56 -13.41 -22.19
N ILE A 315 -35.39 -14.47 -21.39
CA ILE A 315 -36.19 -15.70 -21.49
C ILE A 315 -37.66 -15.42 -21.17
N SER A 316 -37.94 -14.67 -20.10
CA SER A 316 -39.32 -14.33 -19.72
C SER A 316 -40.03 -13.47 -20.77
N ARG A 317 -39.33 -12.51 -21.40
CA ARG A 317 -39.86 -11.75 -22.55
C ARG A 317 -40.17 -12.64 -23.74
N ARG A 318 -39.28 -13.59 -24.11
CA ARG A 318 -39.55 -14.55 -25.20
C ARG A 318 -40.77 -15.42 -24.90
N LYS A 319 -40.92 -15.91 -23.67
CA LYS A 319 -42.09 -16.71 -23.26
C LYS A 319 -43.38 -15.92 -23.33
N LYS A 320 -43.38 -14.64 -22.92
CA LYS A 320 -44.54 -13.74 -23.01
C LYS A 320 -44.95 -13.47 -24.46
N VAL A 321 -43.99 -13.27 -25.37
CA VAL A 321 -44.27 -13.08 -26.81
C VAL A 321 -44.81 -14.37 -27.43
N SER A 322 -44.24 -15.55 -27.12
CA SER A 322 -44.73 -16.84 -27.60
C SER A 322 -46.18 -17.10 -27.17
N ASN A 323 -46.49 -16.88 -25.89
CA ASN A 323 -47.84 -17.10 -25.35
C ASN A 323 -48.87 -16.12 -25.93
N GLN A 324 -48.47 -14.89 -26.30
CA GLN A 324 -49.35 -13.94 -27.00
C GLN A 324 -49.60 -14.32 -28.47
N VAL A 325 -48.67 -15.03 -29.12
CA VAL A 325 -48.85 -15.55 -30.48
C VAL A 325 -49.77 -16.78 -30.47
N GLU A 326 -49.64 -17.66 -29.49
CA GLU A 326 -50.54 -18.82 -29.33
C GLU A 326 -51.96 -18.43 -28.92
N SER A 327 -52.14 -17.47 -28.01
CA SER A 327 -53.48 -17.01 -27.61
C SER A 327 -54.26 -16.36 -28.76
N LYS A 328 -53.56 -15.64 -29.67
CA LYS A 328 -54.16 -15.10 -30.89
C LYS A 328 -54.55 -16.17 -31.90
N ARG A 329 -53.85 -17.31 -31.96
CA ARG A 329 -54.24 -18.46 -32.81
C ARG A 329 -55.47 -19.18 -32.27
N PHE A 330 -55.63 -19.30 -30.96
CA PHE A 330 -56.80 -19.94 -30.35
C PHE A 330 -58.09 -19.12 -30.45
N LEU A 331 -58.01 -17.79 -30.53
CA LEU A 331 -59.16 -16.91 -30.72
C LEU A 331 -59.59 -16.74 -32.20
N SER A 332 -58.93 -17.44 -33.12
CA SER A 332 -59.17 -17.36 -34.58
C SER A 332 -59.77 -18.64 -35.19
N LYS A 333 -60.24 -19.56 -34.36
CA LYS A 333 -61.00 -20.76 -34.74
C LYS A 333 -62.38 -20.71 -34.13
#